data_AF-A0A2Z6EVS5-F1
#
_entry.id   AF-A0A2Z6EVS5-F1
#
_cell.length_a   1.000
_cell.length_b   1.000
_cell.length_c   1.000
_cell.angle_alpha   90.00
_cell.angle_beta   90.00
_cell.angle_gamma   90.00
#
_symmetry.space_group_name_H-M   'P 1'
#
loop_
_entity.id
_entity.type
_entity.pdbx_description
1 polymer ?
#
loop_
_entity_poly.entity_id
_entity_poly.type
_entity_poly.pdbx_seq_one_letter_code
_entity_poly.pdbx_strand_id
1 'polypeptide(L)' 'MESFWGSLKNELVHHRRYLIREHAHNDISEYIELFYNRQRRHSRIGYLPRAIFAQKFYQQFYIA' A
#
# COMPACT_ATOMS: atom_id res chain seq x y z
N MET A 1 -0.08 13.32 9.46
CA MET A 1 0.66 12.05 9.27
C MET A 1 -0.29 11.06 8.62
N GLU A 2 0.07 10.48 7.47
CA GLU A 2 -0.76 9.46 6.80
C GLU A 2 -0.61 8.12 7.55
N SER A 3 -1.72 7.46 7.85
CA SER A 3 -1.73 6.14 8.52
C SER A 3 -2.14 5.05 7.54
N PHE A 4 -1.36 3.96 7.52
CA PHE A 4 -1.69 2.75 6.76
C PHE A 4 -3.09 2.24 7.11
N TRP A 5 -3.37 2.07 8.41
CA TRP A 5 -4.64 1.55 8.90
C TRP A 5 -5.81 2.50 8.61
N GLY A 6 -5.57 3.81 8.65
CA GLY A 6 -6.58 4.80 8.27
C GLY A 6 -6.96 4.66 6.79
N SER A 7 -5.95 4.53 5.92
CA SER A 7 -6.14 4.37 4.48
C SER A 7 -6.84 3.05 4.14
N LEU A 8 -6.36 1.93 4.68
CA LEU A 8 -6.95 0.60 4.48
C LEU A 8 -8.43 0.57 4.88
N LYS A 9 -8.76 1.18 6.03
CA LYS A 9 -10.15 1.23 6.50
C LYS A 9 -11.03 2.08 5.62
N ASN A 10 -10.59 3.28 5.31
CA ASN A 10 -11.38 4.26 4.56
C ASN A 10 -11.54 3.91 3.08
N GLU A 11 -10.64 3.12 2.50
CA GLU A 11 -10.66 2.87 1.05
C GLU A 11 -11.09 1.45 0.69
N LEU A 12 -10.99 0.51 1.64
CA LEU A 12 -11.38 -0.88 1.43
C LEU A 12 -12.38 -1.35 2.48
N VAL A 13 -11.99 -1.39 3.75
CA VAL A 13 -12.74 -2.16 4.77
C VAL A 13 -14.13 -1.58 5.04
N HIS A 14 -14.28 -0.26 5.12
CA HIS A 14 -15.59 0.36 5.38
C HIS A 14 -16.59 0.19 4.22
N HIS A 15 -16.11 -0.13 3.03
CA HIS A 15 -16.93 -0.29 1.81
C HIS A 15 -17.27 -1.75 1.51
N ARG A 16 -16.84 -2.70 2.36
CA ARG A 16 -16.97 -4.13 2.12
C ARG A 16 -17.65 -4.80 3.31
N ARG A 17 -18.48 -5.80 3.02
CA ARG A 17 -18.96 -6.78 4.00
C ARG A 17 -18.53 -8.16 3.53
N TYR A 18 -17.72 -8.83 4.33
CA TYR A 18 -17.18 -10.15 3.99
C TYR A 18 -18.03 -11.24 4.63
N LEU A 19 -18.43 -12.23 3.83
CA LEU A 19 -19.16 -13.40 4.30
C LEU A 19 -18.24 -14.38 5.03
N ILE A 20 -16.99 -14.50 4.56
CA ILE A 20 -15.98 -15.38 5.14
C ILE A 20 -14.65 -14.65 5.28
N ARG A 21 -13.82 -15.13 6.21
CA ARG A 21 -12.52 -14.52 6.52
C ARG A 21 -11.54 -14.57 5.34
N GLU A 22 -11.61 -15.61 4.53
CA GLU A 22 -10.74 -15.79 3.36
C GLU A 22 -10.92 -14.67 2.33
N HIS A 23 -12.16 -14.27 2.03
CA HIS A 23 -12.41 -13.14 1.13
C HIS A 23 -11.80 -11.84 1.66
N ALA A 24 -11.94 -11.57 2.96
CA ALA A 24 -11.32 -10.40 3.58
C ALA A 24 -9.79 -10.45 3.46
N HIS A 25 -9.20 -11.65 3.62
CA HIS A 25 -7.76 -11.83 3.49
C HIS A 25 -7.29 -11.55 2.07
N ASN A 26 -7.97 -12.09 1.06
CA ASN A 26 -7.62 -11.92 -0.35
C ASN A 26 -7.70 -10.44 -0.76
N ASP A 27 -8.80 -9.75 -0.44
CA ASP A 27 -8.98 -8.33 -0.77
C ASP A 27 -7.93 -7.45 -0.07
N ILE A 28 -7.59 -7.73 1.19
CA ILE A 28 -6.57 -6.97 1.92
C ILE A 28 -5.18 -7.21 1.32
N SER A 29 -4.84 -8.46 0.99
CA SER A 29 -3.56 -8.81 0.37
C SER A 29 -3.42 -8.13 -0.99
N GLU A 30 -4.45 -8.20 -1.83
CA GLU A 30 -4.48 -7.54 -3.14
C GLU A 30 -4.34 -6.01 -2.99
N TYR A 31 -5.09 -5.40 -2.07
CA TYR A 31 -4.98 -3.98 -1.79
C TYR A 31 -3.57 -3.58 -1.37
N ILE A 32 -2.90 -4.37 -0.50
CA ILE A 32 -1.53 -4.06 -0.06
C ILE A 32 -0.55 -4.17 -1.22
N GLU A 33 -0.61 -5.27 -1.98
CA GLU A 33 0.39 -5.60 -3.00
C GLU A 33 0.22 -4.79 -4.28
N LEU A 34 -1.00 -4.73 -4.79
CA LEU A 34 -1.27 -4.18 -6.12
C LEU A 34 -1.57 -2.68 -6.08
N PHE A 35 -2.22 -2.19 -5.02
CA PHE A 35 -2.61 -0.80 -4.92
C PHE A 35 -1.70 0.00 -3.98
N TYR A 36 -1.66 -0.34 -2.69
CA TYR A 36 -0.97 0.45 -1.68
C TYR A 36 0.53 0.55 -1.97
N ASN A 37 1.21 -0.57 -2.24
CA ASN A 37 2.65 -0.54 -2.45
C ASN A 37 3.06 -0.06 -3.84
N ARG A 38 2.28 -0.39 -4.88
CA ARG A 38 2.66 -0.13 -6.29
C ARG A 38 2.11 1.17 -6.87
N GLN A 39 0.95 1.64 -6.40
CA GLN A 39 0.23 2.75 -7.05
C GLN A 39 -0.01 3.94 -6.12
N ARG A 40 -0.35 3.69 -4.84
CA ARG A 40 -0.67 4.76 -3.88
C ARG A 40 0.51 5.69 -3.67
N ARG A 41 0.29 6.99 -3.85
CA ARG A 41 1.30 8.04 -3.65
C ARG A 41 1.30 8.50 -2.19
N HIS A 42 2.48 8.59 -1.60
CA HIS A 42 2.63 8.95 -0.19
C HIS A 42 3.31 10.30 -0.01
N SER A 43 2.65 11.22 0.68
CA SER A 43 3.16 12.59 0.89
C SER A 43 4.51 12.64 1.61
N ARG A 44 4.76 11.70 2.53
CA ARG A 44 6.02 11.61 3.29
C ARG A 44 7.24 11.24 2.44
N ILE A 45 7.04 10.59 1.28
CA ILE A 45 8.12 10.15 0.38
C ILE A 45 8.02 10.85 -0.98
N GLY A 46 7.68 12.14 -0.96
CA GLY A 46 7.66 12.97 -2.17
C GLY A 46 6.56 12.59 -3.16
N TYR A 47 5.42 12.11 -2.66
CA TYR A 47 4.31 11.63 -3.49
C TYR A 47 4.72 10.52 -4.47
N LEU A 48 5.59 9.60 -4.04
CA LEU A 48 5.93 8.40 -4.78
C LEU A 48 5.20 7.17 -4.22
N PRO A 49 4.91 6.16 -5.06
CA PRO A 49 4.58 4.83 -4.57
C PRO A 49 5.73 4.20 -3.80
N ARG A 50 5.41 3.36 -2.80
CA ARG A 50 6.44 2.71 -1.96
C ARG A 50 7.39 1.84 -2.77
N ALA A 51 6.91 1.11 -3.77
CA ALA A 51 7.73 0.28 -4.63
C ALA A 51 8.78 1.11 -5.40
N ILE A 52 8.40 2.27 -5.91
CA ILE A 52 9.31 3.18 -6.64
C ILE A 52 10.33 3.80 -5.68
N PHE A 53 9.89 4.24 -4.51
CA PHE A 53 10.80 4.77 -3.50
C PHE A 53 11.83 3.73 -3.07
N ALA A 54 11.40 2.49 -2.79
CA ALA A 54 12.29 1.40 -2.42
C ALA A 54 13.29 1.08 -3.54
N GLN A 55 12.83 1.01 -4.80
CA GLN A 55 13.72 0.79 -5.94
C GLN A 55 14.80 1.88 -6.05
N LYS A 56 14.41 3.16 -5.97
CA LYS A 56 15.36 4.28 -6.01
C LYS A 56 16.34 4.24 -4.85
N PHE A 57 15.84 3.95 -3.65
CA PHE A 57 16.67 3.79 -2.45
C PHE A 57 17.74 2.73 -2.72
N TYR A 58 17.35 1.50 -3.06
CA TYR A 58 18.32 0.42 -3.31
C TYR A 58 19.27 0.72 -4.48
N GLN A 59 18.80 1.28 -5.59
CA GLN A 59 19.67 1.68 -6.70
C GLN A 59 20.77 2.65 -6.26
N GLN A 60 20.47 3.56 -5.34
CA GLN A 60 21.45 4.50 -4.81
C GLN A 60 22.49 3.84 -3.90
N PHE A 61 22.15 2.73 -3.23
CA PHE A 61 23.07 1.97 -2.37
C PHE A 61 23.88 0.89 -3.10
N TYR A 62 23.42 0.36 -4.23
CA TYR A 62 24.15 -0.65 -5.01
C TYR A 62 25.11 -0.05 -6.06
N ILE A 63 25.11 1.27 -6.23
CA ILE A 63 26.00 2.00 -7.16
C ILE A 63 27.13 2.74 -6.40
N ALA A 64 27.20 2.58 -5.07
CA ALA A 64 28.32 3.02 -4.21
C ALA A 64 29.12 1.81 -3.72
#